data_AF-A0A1B6C839-F1
#
_entry.id   AF-A0A1B6C839-F1
#
_cell.length_a   1.000
_cell.length_b   1.000
_cell.length_c   1.000
_cell.angle_alpha   90.00
_cell.angle_beta   90.00
_cell.angle_gamma   90.00
#
_symmetry.space_group_name_H-M   'P 1'
#
loop_
_entity.id
_entity.type
_entity.pdbx_description
1 polymer ?
#
loop_
_entity_poly.entity_id
_entity_poly.type
_entity_poly.pdbx_seq_one_letter_code
_entity_poly.pdbx_strand_id
1 'polypeptide(L)'
;MGGVDLRDQILHNILLERKLGVKWHIKLFKRLLNMSILKSYIIWKSGNPNCGHLQFKLHLIKEIIHTYKTEGDMLVYGRPSIEPRLARLTKIHFIDHIPLTEKRPTRKVCSM
;
A
#
# COMPACT_ATOMS: atom_id res chain seq x y z
N MET A 1 5.36 -21.49 -26.50
CA MET A 1 5.64 -21.72 -25.07
C MET A 1 5.51 -20.49 -24.16
N GLY A 2 5.28 -19.26 -24.65
CA GLY A 2 5.29 -18.06 -23.79
C GLY A 2 4.00 -17.71 -23.04
N GLY A 3 2.93 -18.51 -23.12
CA GLY A 3 1.64 -18.17 -22.50
C GLY A 3 1.67 -18.17 -20.96
N VAL A 4 2.45 -19.10 -20.37
CA VAL A 4 2.64 -19.18 -18.92
C VAL A 4 3.52 -18.04 -18.42
N ASP A 5 4.62 -17.77 -19.11
CA ASP A 5 5.54 -16.68 -18.77
C ASP A 5 4.89 -15.31 -18.90
N LEU A 6 4.09 -15.09 -19.97
CA LEU A 6 3.33 -13.85 -20.16
C LEU A 6 2.34 -13.63 -19.01
N ARG A 7 1.64 -14.69 -18.60
CA ARG A 7 0.71 -14.63 -17.47
C ARG A 7 1.45 -14.24 -16.19
N ASP A 8 2.58 -14.88 -15.92
CA ASP A 8 3.37 -14.62 -14.72
C ASP A 8 4.02 -13.22 -14.76
N GLN A 9 4.37 -12.70 -15.94
CA GLN A 9 4.83 -11.31 -16.15
C GLN A 9 3.71 -10.30 -15.84
N ILE A 10 2.48 -10.56 -16.27
CA ILE A 10 1.32 -9.71 -15.99
C ILE A 10 0.98 -9.73 -14.49
N LEU A 11 1.07 -10.90 -13.84
CA LEU A 11 0.83 -11.06 -12.40
C LEU A 11 1.91 -10.39 -11.54
N HIS A 12 3.16 -10.40 -11.98
CA HIS A 12 4.28 -9.76 -11.28
C HIS A 12 4.10 -8.24 -11.10
N ASN A 13 3.33 -7.61 -12.01
CA ASN A 13 2.97 -6.19 -11.92
C ASN A 13 1.91 -5.90 -10.86
N ILE A 14 1.30 -6.92 -10.23
CA ILE A 14 0.29 -6.77 -9.18
C ILE A 14 0.97 -6.82 -7.81
N LEU A 15 1.05 -5.67 -7.14
CA LEU A 15 1.82 -5.44 -5.90
C LEU A 15 1.41 -6.31 -4.69
N LEU A 16 0.27 -7.00 -4.73
CA LEU A 16 -0.26 -7.77 -3.59
C LEU A 16 0.70 -8.90 -3.15
N GLU A 17 1.47 -9.46 -4.08
CA GLU A 17 2.44 -10.54 -3.81
C GLU A 17 3.74 -10.03 -3.19
N ARG A 18 4.10 -8.75 -3.42
CA ARG A 18 5.40 -8.20 -2.99
C ARG A 18 5.49 -7.93 -1.49
N LYS A 19 4.35 -7.77 -0.80
CA LYS A 19 4.35 -7.76 0.67
C LYS A 19 4.50 -9.19 1.16
N LEU A 20 5.73 -9.60 1.46
CA LEU A 20 6.05 -10.89 2.10
C LEU A 20 5.19 -11.02 3.36
N GLY A 21 4.14 -11.84 3.26
CA GLY A 21 3.41 -12.26 4.44
C GLY A 21 4.29 -13.23 5.21
N VAL A 22 4.39 -13.06 6.53
CA VAL A 22 5.18 -13.96 7.40
C VAL A 22 4.65 -15.41 7.32
N LYS A 23 3.35 -15.59 6.99
CA LYS A 23 2.69 -16.89 6.91
C LYS A 23 2.49 -17.33 5.47
N TRP A 24 2.88 -18.57 5.14
CA TRP A 24 2.81 -19.14 3.79
C TRP A 24 1.39 -19.17 3.20
N HIS A 25 0.36 -19.48 4.00
CA HIS A 25 -1.03 -19.51 3.50
C HIS A 25 -1.53 -18.14 3.00
N ILE A 26 -1.03 -17.04 3.59
CA ILE A 26 -1.36 -15.68 3.13
C ILE A 26 -0.79 -15.45 1.73
N LYS A 27 0.41 -15.98 1.44
CA LYS A 27 1.02 -15.93 0.11
C LYS A 27 0.17 -16.68 -0.92
N LEU A 28 -0.30 -17.87 -0.58
CA LEU A 28 -1.18 -18.66 -1.45
C LEU A 28 -2.50 -17.94 -1.73
N PHE A 29 -3.15 -17.42 -0.67
CA PHE A 29 -4.38 -16.65 -0.80
C PHE A 29 -4.23 -15.44 -1.74
N LYS A 30 -3.17 -14.65 -1.56
CA LYS A 30 -2.88 -13.50 -2.43
C LYS A 30 -2.68 -13.90 -3.89
N ARG A 31 -1.98 -15.00 -4.14
CA ARG A 31 -1.78 -15.52 -5.50
C ARG A 31 -3.11 -15.94 -6.14
N LEU A 32 -3.96 -16.65 -5.40
CA LEU A 32 -5.30 -17.05 -5.87
C LEU A 32 -6.18 -15.82 -6.15
N LEU A 33 -6.14 -14.82 -5.26
CA LEU A 33 -6.86 -13.57 -5.42
C LEU A 33 -6.42 -12.82 -6.69
N ASN A 34 -5.11 -12.71 -6.93
CA ASN A 34 -4.58 -12.07 -8.14
C ASN A 34 -5.01 -12.78 -9.43
N MET A 35 -4.94 -14.11 -9.42
CA MET A 35 -5.40 -14.94 -10.54
C MET A 35 -6.88 -14.73 -10.83
N SER A 36 -7.71 -14.65 -9.79
CA SER A 36 -9.14 -14.38 -9.92
C SER A 36 -9.41 -13.01 -10.53
N ILE A 37 -8.74 -11.96 -10.02
CA ILE A 37 -8.86 -10.58 -10.52
C ILE A 37 -8.42 -10.48 -11.98
N LEU A 38 -7.34 -11.16 -12.38
CA LEU A 38 -6.88 -11.14 -13.77
C LEU A 38 -7.89 -11.83 -14.70
N LYS A 39 -8.43 -12.99 -14.28
CA LYS A 39 -9.44 -13.71 -15.07
C LYS A 39 -10.72 -12.89 -15.22
N SER A 40 -11.19 -12.25 -14.15
CA SER A 40 -12.38 -11.38 -14.21
C SER A 40 -12.14 -10.14 -15.08
N TYR A 41 -10.93 -9.56 -15.06
CA TYR A 41 -10.56 -8.49 -15.99
C TYR A 41 -10.66 -8.93 -17.44
N ILE A 42 -10.15 -10.12 -17.78
CA ILE A 42 -10.19 -10.64 -19.16
C ILE A 42 -11.65 -10.76 -19.64
N ILE A 43 -12.55 -11.30 -18.81
CA ILE A 43 -13.98 -11.40 -19.12
C ILE A 43 -14.57 -10.00 -19.29
N TRP A 44 -14.31 -9.08 -18.36
CA TRP A 44 -14.85 -7.72 -18.41
C TRP A 44 -14.37 -6.91 -19.62
N LYS A 45 -13.10 -7.10 -20.01
CA LYS A 45 -12.50 -6.48 -21.20
C LYS A 45 -13.19 -6.93 -22.49
N SER A 46 -13.74 -8.14 -22.53
CA SER A 46 -14.52 -8.62 -23.69
C SER A 46 -15.77 -7.76 -23.95
N GLY A 47 -16.37 -7.18 -22.90
CA GLY A 47 -17.50 -6.24 -23.03
C GLY A 47 -17.08 -4.77 -23.06
N ASN A 48 -15.85 -4.45 -22.63
CA ASN A 48 -15.34 -3.10 -22.47
C ASN A 48 -13.92 -2.97 -23.05
N PRO A 49 -13.77 -2.98 -24.39
CA PRO A 49 -12.46 -3.12 -25.05
C PRO A 49 -11.51 -1.94 -24.76
N ASN A 50 -12.04 -0.74 -24.53
CA ASN A 50 -11.27 0.48 -24.30
C ASN A 50 -10.81 0.65 -22.85
N CYS A 51 -11.23 -0.24 -21.94
CA CYS A 51 -10.98 -0.03 -20.53
C CYS A 51 -9.67 -0.68 -20.06
N GLY A 52 -8.82 0.15 -19.46
CA GLY A 52 -7.56 -0.27 -18.88
C GLY A 52 -7.73 -1.08 -17.59
N HIS A 53 -6.72 -1.87 -17.24
CA HIS A 53 -6.69 -2.69 -16.03
C HIS A 53 -6.84 -1.87 -14.73
N LEU A 54 -6.34 -0.63 -14.71
CA LEU A 54 -6.51 0.28 -13.56
C LEU A 54 -7.99 0.68 -13.37
N GLN A 55 -8.68 1.03 -14.46
CA GLN A 55 -10.09 1.41 -14.41
C GLN A 55 -10.96 0.26 -13.91
N PHE A 56 -10.70 -0.95 -14.41
CA PHE A 56 -11.33 -2.17 -13.91
C PHE A 56 -11.14 -2.35 -12.40
N LYS A 57 -9.91 -2.20 -11.90
CA LYS A 57 -9.61 -2.33 -10.47
C LYS A 57 -10.33 -1.28 -9.63
N LEU A 58 -10.36 -0.03 -10.08
CA LEU A 58 -11.07 1.04 -9.39
C LEU A 58 -12.57 0.76 -9.32
N HIS A 59 -13.14 0.27 -10.42
CA HIS A 59 -14.53 -0.16 -10.46
C HIS A 59 -14.79 -1.30 -9.47
N LEU A 60 -13.97 -2.36 -9.52
CA LEU A 60 -14.08 -3.50 -8.61
C LEU A 60 -14.00 -3.08 -7.14
N ILE A 61 -13.05 -2.21 -6.79
CA ILE A 61 -12.88 -1.71 -5.41
C ILE A 61 -14.11 -0.91 -4.99
N LYS A 62 -14.63 -0.02 -5.85
CA LYS A 62 -15.84 0.76 -5.56
C LYS A 62 -17.04 -0.15 -5.29
N GLU A 63 -17.24 -1.16 -6.13
CA GLU A 63 -18.32 -2.13 -5.96
C GLU A 63 -18.17 -2.92 -4.65
N ILE A 64 -16.98 -3.46 -4.36
CA ILE A 64 -16.74 -4.20 -3.11
C ILE A 64 -17.01 -3.31 -1.89
N ILE A 65 -16.54 -2.06 -1.91
CA ILE A 65 -16.82 -1.12 -0.82
C ILE A 65 -18.33 -0.86 -0.77
N HIS A 66 -18.99 -0.59 -1.88
CA HIS A 66 -20.43 -0.32 -1.87
C HIS A 66 -21.25 -1.50 -1.32
N THR A 67 -20.92 -2.73 -1.71
CA THR A 67 -21.64 -3.95 -1.30
C THR A 67 -21.36 -4.34 0.15
N TYR A 68 -20.11 -4.19 0.63
CA TYR A 68 -19.66 -4.75 1.91
C TYR A 68 -19.26 -3.70 2.94
N LYS A 69 -19.38 -2.41 2.64
CA LYS A 69 -19.22 -1.36 3.66
C LYS A 69 -20.39 -1.44 4.62
N THR A 70 -20.21 -2.24 5.67
CA THR A 70 -20.95 -2.08 6.92
C THR A 70 -20.57 -0.73 7.51
N GLU A 71 -21.53 0.02 8.04
CA GLU A 71 -21.32 1.27 8.80
C GLU A 71 -20.60 1.02 10.15
N GLY A 72 -19.67 0.08 10.19
CA GLY A 72 -18.82 -0.18 11.35
C GLY A 72 -17.69 0.84 11.37
N ASP A 73 -17.62 1.59 12.47
CA ASP A 73 -16.59 2.56 12.80
C ASP A 73 -15.23 2.18 12.22
N MET A 74 -14.55 3.15 11.61
CA MET A 74 -13.12 3.04 11.39
C MET A 74 -12.52 2.68 12.74
N LEU A 75 -11.96 1.47 12.86
CA LEU A 75 -11.22 1.09 14.05
C LEU A 75 -10.06 2.08 14.16
N VAL A 76 -10.23 3.09 15.01
CA VAL A 76 -9.19 4.07 15.31
C VAL A 76 -8.12 3.30 16.05
N TYR A 77 -7.18 2.77 15.30
CA TYR A 77 -6.04 2.07 15.87
C TYR A 77 -5.07 3.11 16.43
N GLY A 78 -4.88 3.07 17.74
CA GLY A 78 -4.01 3.97 18.48
C GLY A 78 -4.78 4.90 19.43
N ARG A 79 -4.05 5.47 20.40
CA ARG A 79 -4.62 6.48 21.30
C ARG A 79 -4.90 7.74 20.48
N PRO A 80 -6.14 8.26 20.45
CA PRO A 80 -6.40 9.54 19.81
C PRO A 80 -5.47 10.59 20.43
N SER A 81 -4.78 11.34 19.57
CA SER A 81 -3.93 12.43 20.05
C SER A 81 -4.85 13.49 20.64
N ILE A 82 -4.68 13.75 21.93
CA ILE A 82 -5.43 14.78 22.67
C ILE A 82 -4.94 16.18 22.25
N GLU A 83 -3.70 16.27 21.75
CA GLU A 83 -3.06 17.53 21.37
C GLU A 83 -3.24 17.82 19.87
N PRO A 84 -3.63 19.04 19.48
CA PRO A 84 -3.71 19.41 18.07
C PRO A 84 -2.32 19.41 17.43
N ARG A 85 -2.27 19.11 16.12
CA ARG A 85 -1.09 19.01 15.24
C ARG A 85 0.21 19.49 15.89
N LEU A 86 0.96 18.55 16.46
CA LEU A 86 2.32 18.80 16.95
C LEU A 86 3.11 19.53 15.87
N ALA A 87 3.81 20.60 16.24
CA ALA A 87 4.67 21.41 15.37
C ALA A 87 5.67 20.57 14.53
N ARG A 88 5.90 19.31 14.93
CA ARG A 88 6.57 18.25 14.16
C ARG A 88 6.04 18.06 12.73
N LEU A 89 4.78 18.39 12.46
CA LEU A 89 4.17 18.26 11.12
C LEU A 89 4.37 19.50 10.23
N THR A 90 4.69 20.66 10.82
CA THR A 90 4.83 21.94 10.10
C THR A 90 6.28 22.41 10.05
N LYS A 91 7.12 22.02 11.01
CA LYS A 91 8.52 22.42 11.05
C LYS A 91 9.41 21.43 10.31
N ILE A 92 10.25 21.95 9.44
CA ILE A 92 11.33 21.21 8.80
C ILE A 92 12.47 21.13 9.83
N HIS A 93 12.58 19.99 10.52
CA HIS A 93 13.69 19.74 11.44
C HIS A 93 14.94 19.41 10.62
N PHE A 94 15.77 20.41 10.35
CA PHE A 94 17.10 20.18 9.77
C PHE A 94 18.05 19.61 10.82
N ILE A 95 19.05 18.85 10.37
CA ILE A 95 20.10 18.33 11.24
C ILE A 95 21.07 19.48 11.52
N ASP A 96 21.03 20.03 12.72
CA ASP A 96 21.97 21.06 13.13
C ASP A 96 23.32 20.44 13.56
N HIS A 97 24.41 21.09 13.17
CA HIS A 97 25.76 20.71 13.58
C HIS A 97 26.11 21.41 14.89
N ILE A 98 26.30 20.63 15.96
CA ILE A 98 26.74 21.17 17.25
C ILE A 98 28.24 21.51 17.14
N PRO A 99 28.67 22.73 17.51
CA PRO A 99 30.09 23.08 17.51
C PRO A 99 30.87 22.25 18.52
N LEU A 100 32.15 21.99 18.23
CA LEU A 100 33.02 21.18 19.08
C LEU A 100 33.19 21.85 20.44
N THR A 101 32.63 21.25 21.49
CA THR A 101 32.92 21.63 22.87
C THR A 101 34.09 20.81 23.36
N GLU A 102 35.01 21.41 24.13
CA GLU A 102 36.30 20.83 24.57
C GLU A 102 36.23 19.43 25.21
N LYS A 103 35.04 18.97 25.62
CA LYS A 103 34.85 17.74 26.39
C LYS A 103 34.12 16.60 25.67
N ARG A 104 33.60 16.76 24.44
CA ARG A 104 32.84 15.68 23.75
C ARG A 104 32.96 15.71 22.22
N PRO A 105 33.08 14.54 21.55
CA PRO A 105 33.00 14.47 20.09
C PRO A 105 31.59 14.81 19.60
N THR A 106 31.51 15.41 18.41
CA THR A 106 30.29 15.88 17.76
C THR A 106 29.24 14.77 17.66
N ARG A 107 28.02 15.04 18.15
CA ARG A 107 26.84 14.18 17.96
C ARG A 107 25.79 14.93 17.17
N LYS A 108 25.11 14.24 16.25
CA LYS A 108 23.91 14.76 15.59
C LYS A 108 22.73 14.55 16.54
N VAL A 109 22.06 15.63 16.90
CA VAL A 109 20.83 15.60 17.70
C VAL A 109 19.80 16.41 16.93
N CYS A 110 18.56 15.93 16.83
CA CYS A 110 17.49 16.74 16.24
C CYS A 110 17.23 17.96 17.13
N SER A 111 17.28 19.16 16.56
CA SER A 111 16.86 20.38 17.24
C SER A 111 15.35 20.38 17.44
N MET A 112 14.94 20.63 18.69
CA MET A 112 13.53 20.75 19.10
C MET A 112 12.92 22.07 18.68
#